data_AF-V4AEL8-F1
#
_entry.id   AF-V4AEL8-F1
#
_cell.length_a   1.000
_cell.length_b   1.000
_cell.length_c   1.000
_cell.angle_alpha   90.00
_cell.angle_beta   90.00
_cell.angle_gamma   90.00
#
_symmetry.space_group_name_H-M   'P 1'
#
loop_
_entity.id
_entity.type
_entity.pdbx_description
1 polymer ?
#
loop_
_entity_poly.entity_id
_entity_poly.type
_entity_poly.pdbx_seq_one_letter_code
_entity_poly.pdbx_strand_id
1 'polypeptide(L)'
;LHDGVAGSYLHDGVARSNLHDGVAVSYLHDGVAGSYLHDGVAVSYLHDGVISSNLHDGVAVSNLHDGVAVSNLHDGVISSYLHDGFAVSNLHDG
;
A
#
# COMPACT_ATOMS: atom_id res chain seq x y z
N LEU A 1 1.34 -15.34 -5.07
CA LEU A 1 2.76 -15.72 -5.32
C LEU A 1 3.31 -16.23 -4.00
N HIS A 2 4.13 -17.29 -3.97
CA HIS A 2 4.74 -17.71 -2.70
C HIS A 2 5.80 -16.69 -2.24
N ASP A 3 6.60 -16.20 -3.18
CA ASP A 3 7.58 -15.13 -3.02
C ASP A 3 7.61 -14.34 -4.34
N GLY A 4 7.75 -13.03 -4.27
CA GLY A 4 8.23 -12.25 -5.40
C GLY A 4 7.87 -10.77 -5.37
N VAL A 5 8.07 -10.12 -6.51
CA VAL A 5 7.87 -8.67 -6.66
C VAL A 5 6.73 -8.42 -7.63
N ALA A 6 5.72 -7.67 -7.19
CA ALA A 6 4.64 -7.17 -8.03
C ALA A 6 4.80 -5.66 -8.22
N GLY A 7 4.85 -5.21 -9.48
CA GLY A 7 5.04 -3.80 -9.83
C GLY A 7 3.96 -3.34 -10.81
N SER A 8 3.42 -2.14 -10.60
CA SER A 8 2.49 -1.50 -11.54
C SER A 8 2.81 -0.01 -11.71
N TYR A 9 2.65 0.47 -12.93
CA TYR A 9 2.76 1.88 -13.29
C TYR A 9 1.61 2.21 -14.24
N LEU A 10 0.64 3.01 -13.79
CA LEU A 10 -0.56 3.33 -14.55
C LEU A 10 -0.82 4.84 -14.53
N HIS A 11 -1.36 5.36 -15.63
CA HIS A 11 -1.85 6.73 -15.65
C HIS A 11 -3.22 6.84 -14.96
N ASP A 12 -4.12 5.93 -15.30
CA ASP A 12 -5.41 5.74 -14.64
C ASP A 12 -5.61 4.23 -14.49
N GLY A 13 -6.05 3.78 -13.31
CA GLY A 13 -6.61 2.46 -13.15
C GLY A 13 -6.43 1.86 -11.78
N VAL A 14 -6.32 0.54 -11.74
CA VAL A 14 -6.30 -0.21 -10.48
C VAL A 14 -5.14 -1.19 -10.46
N ALA A 15 -4.31 -1.06 -9.43
CA ALA A 15 -3.22 -1.98 -9.13
C ALA A 15 -3.60 -2.86 -7.93
N ARG A 16 -3.43 -4.18 -8.07
CA ARG A 16 -3.65 -5.13 -6.96
C ARG A 16 -2.54 -6.15 -6.88
N SER A 17 -2.01 -6.35 -5.67
CA SER A 17 -0.99 -7.35 -5.37
C SER A 17 -1.42 -8.24 -4.22
N ASN A 18 -1.19 -9.56 -4.36
CA ASN A 18 -1.43 -10.56 -3.33
C ASN A 18 -0.23 -11.50 -3.25
N LEU A 19 0.56 -11.36 -2.20
CA LEU A 19 1.85 -12.04 -2.01
C LEU A 19 1.84 -12.74 -0.64
N HIS A 20 2.47 -13.90 -0.55
CA HIS A 20 2.72 -14.52 0.75
C HIS A 20 3.98 -13.88 1.37
N ASP A 21 5.10 -13.94 0.66
CA ASP A 21 6.29 -13.14 0.93
C ASP A 21 6.55 -12.22 -0.26
N GLY A 22 7.04 -11.00 -0.01
CA GLY A 22 7.67 -10.18 -1.04
C GLY A 22 7.27 -8.72 -1.06
N VAL A 23 7.37 -8.10 -2.25
CA VAL A 23 7.26 -6.64 -2.39
C VAL A 23 6.19 -6.26 -3.41
N ALA A 24 5.26 -5.40 -2.99
CA ALA A 24 4.26 -4.80 -3.87
C ALA A 24 4.56 -3.31 -4.06
N VAL A 25 4.71 -2.87 -5.31
CA VAL A 25 4.96 -1.48 -5.66
C VAL A 25 3.92 -0.97 -6.66
N SER A 26 3.25 0.13 -6.34
CA SER A 26 2.25 0.76 -7.21
C SER A 26 2.53 2.25 -7.39
N TYR A 27 2.53 2.70 -8.65
CA TYR A 27 2.61 4.11 -9.02
C TYR A 27 1.45 4.46 -9.95
N LEU A 28 0.52 5.28 -9.46
CA LEU A 28 -0.68 5.67 -10.20
C LEU A 28 -0.77 7.20 -10.25
N HIS A 29 -1.20 7.77 -11.37
CA HIS A 29 -1.56 9.18 -11.40
C HIS A 29 -3.00 9.38 -10.90
N ASP A 30 -3.95 8.58 -11.36
CA ASP A 30 -5.30 8.49 -10.78
C ASP A 30 -5.62 7.00 -10.53
N GLY A 31 -6.22 6.70 -9.38
CA GLY A 31 -6.95 5.45 -9.20
C GLY A 31 -6.71 4.76 -7.87
N VAL A 32 -6.62 3.43 -7.90
CA VAL A 32 -6.64 2.61 -6.67
C VAL A 32 -5.49 1.63 -6.61
N ALA A 33 -4.72 1.68 -5.53
CA ALA A 33 -3.70 0.68 -5.20
C ALA A 33 -4.13 -0.18 -4.02
N GLY A 34 -4.08 -1.49 -4.19
CA GLY A 34 -4.42 -2.48 -3.16
C GLY A 34 -3.31 -3.51 -2.98
N SER A 35 -2.90 -3.77 -1.74
CA SER A 35 -1.88 -4.76 -1.42
C SER A 35 -2.27 -5.63 -0.23
N TYR A 36 -2.22 -6.95 -0.41
CA TYR A 36 -2.32 -7.94 0.67
C TYR A 36 -1.05 -8.77 0.73
N LEU A 37 -0.32 -8.68 1.84
CA LEU A 37 0.96 -9.37 2.05
C LEU A 37 0.94 -10.11 3.40
N HIS A 38 1.49 -11.31 3.46
CA HIS A 38 1.69 -11.98 4.74
C HIS A 38 3.02 -11.56 5.39
N ASP A 39 4.10 -11.52 4.62
CA ASP A 39 5.37 -10.90 5.00
C ASP A 39 5.82 -9.99 3.86
N GLY A 40 6.32 -8.81 4.20
CA GLY A 40 7.10 -7.99 3.27
C GLY A 40 6.69 -6.53 3.18
N VAL A 41 6.83 -5.95 2.00
CA VAL A 41 6.80 -4.48 1.83
C VAL A 41 5.77 -4.06 0.79
N ALA A 42 4.85 -3.19 1.19
CA ALA A 42 3.92 -2.50 0.28
C ALA A 42 4.31 -1.02 0.15
N VAL A 43 4.54 -0.57 -1.07
CA VAL A 43 4.85 0.82 -1.39
C VAL A 43 3.88 1.34 -2.45
N SER A 44 3.16 2.40 -2.13
CA SER A 44 2.21 3.02 -3.06
C SER A 44 2.41 4.53 -3.17
N TYR A 45 2.41 5.03 -4.40
CA TYR A 45 2.48 6.44 -4.74
C TYR A 45 1.34 6.80 -5.68
N LEU A 46 0.43 7.64 -5.22
CA LEU A 46 -0.73 8.12 -5.99
C LEU A 46 -0.73 9.65 -6.06
N HIS A 47 -1.11 10.20 -7.20
CA HIS A 47 -1.44 11.64 -7.26
C HIS A 47 -2.88 11.89 -6.81
N ASP A 48 -3.86 11.16 -7.35
CA ASP A 48 -5.23 11.15 -6.84
C ASP A 48 -5.68 9.70 -6.60
N GLY A 49 -6.38 9.47 -5.48
CA GLY A 49 -7.20 8.28 -5.30
C GLY A 49 -7.03 7.56 -3.97
N VAL A 50 -6.99 6.23 -4.00
CA VAL A 50 -7.09 5.40 -2.79
C VAL A 50 -5.99 4.36 -2.71
N ILE A 51 -5.31 4.33 -1.56
CA ILE A 51 -4.36 3.29 -1.19
C ILE A 51 -4.97 2.42 -0.09
N SER A 52 -4.94 1.10 -0.27
CA SER A 52 -5.32 0.13 0.76
C SER A 52 -4.27 -0.95 0.92
N SER A 53 -3.72 -1.07 2.13
CA SER A 53 -2.72 -2.08 2.48
C SER A 53 -3.16 -2.91 3.68
N ASN A 54 -3.00 -4.23 3.57
CA ASN A 54 -3.18 -5.18 4.66
C ASN A 54 -1.97 -6.11 4.70
N LEU A 55 -1.22 -6.02 5.79
CA LEU A 55 0.03 -6.75 6.01
C LEU A 55 -0.07 -7.50 7.34
N HIS A 56 0.44 -8.74 7.38
CA HIS A 56 0.61 -9.45 8.64
C HIS A 56 1.93 -9.04 9.31
N ASP A 57 3.06 -9.20 8.63
CA ASP A 57 4.37 -8.67 9.05
C ASP A 57 4.93 -7.76 7.94
N GLY A 58 5.52 -6.63 8.34
CA GLY A 58 6.42 -5.87 7.48
C GLY A 58 6.15 -4.37 7.42
N VAL A 59 6.21 -3.79 6.22
CA VAL A 59 6.24 -2.34 6.05
C VAL A 59 5.24 -1.85 5.01
N ALA A 60 4.35 -0.94 5.41
CA ALA A 60 3.44 -0.24 4.51
C ALA A 60 3.84 1.24 4.37
N VAL A 61 4.19 1.66 3.16
CA VAL A 61 4.52 3.05 2.80
C VAL A 61 3.52 3.58 1.79
N SER A 62 2.86 4.69 2.14
CA SER A 62 1.89 5.37 1.28
C SER A 62 2.26 6.84 1.08
N ASN A 63 2.29 7.29 -0.17
CA ASN A 63 2.42 8.69 -0.52
C ASN A 63 1.25 9.08 -1.43
N LEU A 64 0.52 10.12 -1.04
CA LEU A 64 -0.67 10.56 -1.75
C LEU A 64 -0.70 12.08 -1.88
N HIS A 65 -1.02 12.59 -3.06
CA HIS A 65 -1.27 14.02 -3.22
C HIS A 65 -2.72 14.40 -2.86
N ASP A 66 -3.73 13.65 -3.31
CA ASP A 66 -5.13 13.79 -2.91
C ASP A 66 -5.77 12.42 -2.68
N GLY A 67 -6.52 12.25 -1.58
CA GLY A 67 -7.44 11.13 -1.38
C GLY A 67 -7.31 10.38 -0.06
N VAL A 68 -7.29 9.04 -0.09
CA VAL A 68 -7.38 8.22 1.12
C VAL A 68 -6.30 7.13 1.18
N ALA A 69 -5.64 7.02 2.33
CA ALA A 69 -4.78 5.88 2.65
C ALA A 69 -5.36 5.06 3.82
N VAL A 70 -5.54 3.75 3.62
CA VAL A 70 -5.99 2.82 4.67
C VAL A 70 -4.98 1.69 4.83
N SER A 71 -4.39 1.57 6.02
CA SER A 71 -3.40 0.54 6.33
C SER A 71 -3.79 -0.27 7.56
N ASN A 72 -3.71 -1.59 7.46
CA ASN A 72 -3.83 -2.51 8.59
C ASN A 72 -2.56 -3.36 8.65
N LEU A 73 -1.89 -3.35 9.80
CA LEU A 73 -0.64 -4.06 10.03
C LEU A 73 -0.69 -4.79 11.37
N HIS A 74 -0.23 -6.04 11.40
CA HIS A 74 -0.19 -6.82 12.64
C HIS A 74 1.17 -6.79 13.36
N ASP A 75 2.27 -6.65 12.61
CA ASP A 75 3.61 -6.38 13.14
C ASP A 75 4.39 -5.53 12.12
N GLY A 76 5.13 -4.53 12.60
CA GLY A 76 6.03 -3.70 11.78
C GLY A 76 5.68 -2.22 11.73
N VAL A 77 5.84 -1.60 10.56
CA VAL A 77 5.76 -0.13 10.41
C VAL A 77 4.77 0.32 9.34
N ILE A 78 3.94 1.31 9.69
CA ILE A 78 3.12 2.08 8.75
C ILE A 78 3.70 3.49 8.63
N SER A 79 3.96 3.93 7.39
CA SER A 79 4.33 5.30 7.08
C SER A 79 3.39 5.87 6.01
N SER A 80 2.85 7.07 6.27
CA SER A 80 1.99 7.77 5.32
C SER A 80 2.38 9.23 5.19
N TYR A 81 2.42 9.71 3.95
CA TYR A 81 2.57 11.12 3.61
C TYR A 81 1.41 11.55 2.72
N LEU A 82 0.67 12.57 3.15
CA LEU A 82 -0.52 13.08 2.47
C LEU A 82 -0.38 14.58 2.26
N HIS A 83 -0.72 15.07 1.07
CA HIS A 83 -0.84 16.51 0.81
C HIS A 83 -2.26 17.03 1.07
N ASP A 84 -3.26 16.40 0.46
CA ASP A 84 -4.69 16.56 0.75
C ASP A 84 -5.32 15.17 0.98
N GLY A 85 -6.28 15.09 1.90
CA GLY A 85 -6.94 13.84 2.26
C GLY A 85 -6.64 13.31 3.66
N PHE A 86 -6.88 12.01 3.87
CA PHE A 86 -6.80 11.39 5.20
C PHE A 86 -6.19 9.99 5.22
N ALA A 87 -5.52 9.68 6.32
CA ALA A 87 -4.95 8.37 6.60
C ALA A 87 -5.71 7.69 7.75
N VAL A 88 -5.99 6.40 7.60
CA VAL A 88 -6.46 5.52 8.66
C VAL A 88 -5.49 4.37 8.79
N SER A 89 -4.88 4.23 9.96
CA SER A 89 -3.91 3.18 10.25
C SER A 89 -4.32 2.40 11.49
N ASN A 90 -4.41 1.07 11.36
CA ASN A 90 -4.47 0.16 12.50
C ASN A 90 -3.15 -0.61 12.54
N LEU A 91 -2.38 -0.37 13.59
CA LEU A 91 -1.19 -1.14 13.91
C LEU A 91 -1.48 -1.91 15.19
N HIS A 92 -1.47 -3.24 15.09
CA HIS A 92 -1.26 -4.07 16.26
C HIS A 92 0.25 -4.26 16.40
N ASP A 93 0.74 -4.26 17.63
CA ASP A 93 2.14 -4.56 17.96
C ASP A 93 2.07 -5.63 19.05
N GLY A 94 2.71 -6.77 18.81
CA GLY A 94 2.64 -7.96 19.66
C GLY A 94 3.47 -7.84 20.94
#